data_AF-A0A6A6VP85-F1
#
_entry.id   AF-A0A6A6VP85-F1
#
_cell.length_a   1.000
_cell.length_b   1.000
_cell.length_c   1.000
_cell.angle_alpha   90.00
_cell.angle_beta   90.00
_cell.angle_gamma   90.00
#
_symmetry.space_group_name_H-M   'P 1'
#
loop_
_entity.id
_entity.type
_entity.pdbx_description
1 polymer ?
#
loop_
_entity_poly.entity_id
_entity_poly.type
_entity_poly.pdbx_seq_one_letter_code
_entity_poly.pdbx_strand_id
1 'polypeptide(L)'
;MVVLAVLTKVCALTSSRNQERINMPWFKTFSVESFAPKAWGGICSLLNGPSRIDPSVSAWRDGFIVNLGTPEGHNKVVKPQELTNWHVDGDFFVHYLDSPEQALLVIPLWTDIAPGGGGTMICPAAIERVAKHLYAHPEGVSPRMTPRAQNPEFKTEGSDLKWYNDVAASMPDEAFVEATGVVGDVYLLHPLMMHSASNNQLRQVRVITNPPVSLNDDEPFCFDREDGDYSAVERKTLRALGKERLEGWKITAERQRIVPERVRIQEEMKRKEEERLKKLKGEKAQVAAPQPVAA
;
A
#
# COMPACT_ATOMS: atom_id res chain seq x y z
N MET A 1 -24.08 -29.26 -0.38
CA MET A 1 -24.57 -28.44 -1.51
C MET A 1 -24.49 -26.99 -1.12
N VAL A 2 -23.45 -26.28 -1.55
CA VAL A 2 -23.33 -24.83 -1.40
C VAL A 2 -23.36 -24.28 -2.82
N VAL A 3 -24.38 -23.47 -3.11
CA VAL A 3 -24.64 -22.89 -4.42
C VAL A 3 -23.57 -21.84 -4.71
N LEU A 4 -22.58 -22.23 -5.51
CA LEU A 4 -21.61 -21.32 -6.10
C LEU A 4 -22.26 -20.67 -7.32
N ALA A 5 -22.81 -19.48 -7.16
CA ALA A 5 -23.19 -18.65 -8.30
C ALA A 5 -21.92 -18.07 -8.93
N VAL A 6 -21.33 -18.79 -9.89
CA VAL A 6 -20.37 -18.21 -10.83
C VAL A 6 -21.15 -17.22 -11.69
N LEU A 7 -21.02 -15.93 -11.40
CA LEU A 7 -21.47 -14.87 -12.30
C LEU A 7 -20.50 -14.81 -13.49
N THR A 8 -20.68 -15.73 -14.44
CA THR A 8 -20.09 -15.66 -15.79
C THR A 8 -20.81 -14.57 -16.59
N LYS A 9 -20.53 -13.33 -16.21
CA LYS A 9 -20.70 -12.08 -16.97
C LYS A 9 -20.15 -10.98 -16.06
N VAL A 10 -18.83 -10.97 -15.87
CA VAL A 10 -18.16 -9.71 -15.54
C VAL A 10 -18.50 -8.81 -16.71
N CYS A 11 -19.44 -7.89 -16.46
CA CYS A 11 -19.75 -6.79 -17.34
C CYS A 11 -18.41 -6.30 -17.89
N ALA A 12 -18.24 -6.29 -19.21
CA ALA A 12 -17.05 -5.71 -19.82
C ALA A 12 -16.86 -4.36 -19.15
N LEU A 13 -15.82 -4.24 -18.31
CA LEU A 13 -15.37 -2.95 -17.83
C LEU A 13 -14.79 -2.30 -19.08
N THR A 14 -15.66 -1.68 -19.88
CA THR A 14 -15.28 -0.72 -20.90
C THR A 14 -14.79 0.51 -20.14
N SER A 15 -13.64 0.36 -19.49
CA SER A 15 -12.77 1.48 -19.24
C SER A 15 -12.42 2.02 -20.63
N SER A 16 -12.89 3.21 -20.97
CA SER A 16 -12.37 3.96 -22.12
C SER A 16 -10.91 4.39 -21.93
N ARG A 17 -10.25 3.95 -20.85
CA ARG A 17 -8.84 4.19 -20.57
C ARG A 17 -8.05 2.91 -20.81
N ASN A 18 -7.18 2.95 -21.82
CA ASN A 18 -6.12 1.97 -22.07
C ASN A 18 -5.05 2.04 -20.97
N GLN A 19 -5.42 1.82 -19.71
CA GLN A 19 -4.50 1.89 -18.57
C GLN A 19 -4.23 0.49 -18.05
N GLU A 20 -2.94 0.12 -18.01
CA GLU A 20 -2.42 -1.16 -17.52
C GLU A 20 -2.78 -1.42 -16.05
N ARG A 21 -2.71 -0.36 -15.23
CA ARG A 21 -2.91 -0.39 -13.80
C ARG A 21 -3.96 0.63 -13.36
N ILE A 22 -4.85 0.20 -12.47
CA ILE A 22 -5.96 1.03 -11.98
C ILE A 22 -6.03 0.91 -10.47
N ASN A 23 -5.97 2.06 -9.79
CA ASN A 23 -6.27 2.19 -8.37
C ASN A 23 -7.72 2.69 -8.24
N MET A 24 -8.64 1.81 -7.91
CA MET A 24 -10.07 2.13 -7.83
C MET A 24 -10.41 2.94 -6.57
N PRO A 25 -11.38 3.87 -6.63
CA PRO A 25 -11.95 4.47 -5.42
C PRO A 25 -12.70 3.41 -4.59
N TRP A 26 -12.95 3.72 -3.32
CA TRP A 26 -13.67 2.86 -2.39
C TRP A 26 -15.00 3.50 -1.93
N PHE A 27 -15.95 2.66 -1.56
CA PHE A 27 -17.29 3.00 -1.11
C PHE A 27 -17.65 2.37 0.23
N LYS A 28 -17.04 1.23 0.58
CA LYS A 28 -17.28 0.51 1.83
C LYS A 28 -16.00 0.31 2.62
N THR A 29 -16.18 0.21 3.93
CA THR A 29 -15.12 -0.06 4.90
C THR A 29 -15.52 -1.26 5.75
N PHE A 30 -14.57 -2.14 6.05
CA PHE A 30 -14.75 -3.39 6.78
C PHE A 30 -13.73 -3.46 7.92
N SER A 31 -14.18 -3.83 9.12
CA SER A 31 -13.27 -4.16 10.23
C SER A 31 -12.44 -5.38 9.87
N VAL A 32 -11.12 -5.27 9.97
CA VAL A 32 -10.20 -6.38 9.65
C VAL A 32 -10.36 -7.52 10.65
N GLU A 33 -10.58 -7.21 11.91
CA GLU A 33 -10.81 -8.20 12.97
C GLU A 33 -11.98 -9.14 12.63
N SER A 34 -13.09 -8.60 12.17
CA SER A 34 -14.26 -9.40 11.79
C SER A 34 -14.12 -10.02 10.39
N PHE A 35 -13.59 -9.27 9.43
CA PHE A 35 -13.55 -9.67 8.02
C PHE A 35 -12.43 -10.68 7.72
N ALA A 36 -11.25 -10.49 8.32
CA ALA A 36 -10.06 -11.28 8.10
C ALA A 36 -9.33 -11.57 9.44
N PRO A 37 -9.95 -12.34 10.36
CA PRO A 37 -9.45 -12.54 11.73
C PRO A 37 -8.04 -13.15 11.79
N LYS A 38 -7.65 -13.97 10.80
CA LYS A 38 -6.28 -14.51 10.70
C LYS A 38 -5.26 -13.42 10.39
N ALA A 39 -5.58 -12.51 9.47
CA ALA A 39 -4.72 -11.38 9.14
C ALA A 39 -4.61 -10.43 10.35
N TRP A 40 -5.73 -10.18 11.04
CA TRP A 40 -5.74 -9.40 12.28
C TRP A 40 -4.85 -10.01 13.37
N GLY A 41 -4.96 -11.32 13.62
CA GLY A 41 -4.08 -12.00 14.58
C GLY A 41 -2.59 -11.88 14.23
N GLY A 42 -2.25 -11.93 12.94
CA GLY A 42 -0.89 -11.69 12.46
C GLY A 42 -0.43 -10.24 12.69
N ILE A 43 -1.28 -9.26 12.40
CA ILE A 43 -1.01 -7.84 12.65
C ILE A 43 -0.74 -7.60 14.15
N CYS A 44 -1.63 -8.06 15.04
CA CYS A 44 -1.45 -7.93 16.47
C CYS A 44 -0.15 -8.60 16.95
N SER A 45 0.17 -9.78 16.43
CA SER A 45 1.41 -10.49 16.82
C SER A 45 2.67 -9.74 16.40
N LEU A 46 2.65 -9.04 15.26
CA LEU A 46 3.79 -8.26 14.77
C LEU A 46 3.97 -6.93 15.51
N LEU A 47 2.87 -6.35 16.02
CA LEU A 47 2.83 -5.02 16.62
C LEU A 47 2.68 -5.01 18.15
N ASN A 48 2.89 -6.15 18.83
CA ASN A 48 2.73 -6.30 20.29
C ASN A 48 1.30 -6.00 20.79
N GLY A 49 0.29 -6.49 20.07
CA GLY A 49 -1.09 -6.54 20.51
C GLY A 49 -2.00 -5.49 19.86
N PRO A 50 -3.33 -5.62 20.07
CA PRO A 50 -4.32 -4.74 19.46
C PRO A 50 -4.39 -3.34 20.08
N SER A 51 -3.95 -3.17 21.33
CA SER A 51 -4.05 -1.90 22.06
C SER A 51 -3.22 -0.76 21.45
N ARG A 52 -2.17 -1.09 20.69
CA ARG A 52 -1.27 -0.12 20.05
C ARG A 52 -1.76 0.33 18.67
N ILE A 53 -2.73 -0.37 18.10
CA ILE A 53 -3.17 -0.19 16.71
C ILE A 53 -4.35 0.79 16.70
N ASP A 54 -4.31 1.77 15.80
CA ASP A 54 -5.46 2.65 15.57
C ASP A 54 -6.54 1.89 14.76
N PRO A 55 -7.69 1.55 15.38
CA PRO A 55 -8.74 0.80 14.70
C PRO A 55 -9.51 1.65 13.68
N SER A 56 -9.44 2.98 13.76
CA SER A 56 -10.15 3.90 12.86
C SER A 56 -9.54 3.94 11.46
N VAL A 57 -8.22 3.72 11.39
CA VAL A 57 -7.45 3.70 10.14
C VAL A 57 -7.23 2.28 9.64
N SER A 58 -7.03 1.32 10.55
CA SER A 58 -6.69 -0.07 10.25
C SER A 58 -7.90 -0.91 9.81
N ALA A 59 -8.54 -0.47 8.73
CA ALA A 59 -9.74 -1.07 8.13
C ALA A 59 -9.54 -1.38 6.65
N TRP A 60 -10.18 -2.44 6.16
CA TRP A 60 -10.13 -2.79 4.73
C TRP A 60 -11.23 -2.08 3.96
N ARG A 61 -10.95 -1.77 2.70
CA ARG A 61 -11.88 -1.05 1.81
C ARG A 61 -12.05 -1.80 0.50
N ASP A 62 -13.14 -1.54 -0.21
CA ASP A 62 -13.47 -2.17 -1.50
C ASP A 62 -12.82 -1.49 -2.72
N GLY A 63 -11.74 -0.72 -2.51
CA GLY A 63 -10.94 -0.13 -3.59
C GLY A 63 -9.81 -1.07 -4.01
N PHE A 64 -9.90 -1.64 -5.20
CA PHE A 64 -8.90 -2.59 -5.72
C PHE A 64 -7.75 -1.91 -6.47
N ILE A 65 -6.58 -2.56 -6.44
CA ILE A 65 -5.43 -2.26 -7.27
C ILE A 65 -5.34 -3.38 -8.32
N VAL A 66 -5.70 -3.05 -9.55
CA VAL A 66 -5.76 -3.99 -10.67
C VAL A 66 -4.52 -3.82 -11.55
N ASN A 67 -3.91 -4.94 -11.96
CA ASN A 67 -2.88 -4.98 -13.00
C ASN A 67 -3.27 -6.03 -14.04
N LEU A 68 -3.52 -5.60 -15.28
CA LEU A 68 -3.90 -6.49 -16.39
C LEU A 68 -2.73 -6.84 -17.31
N GLY A 69 -1.58 -6.19 -17.10
CA GLY A 69 -0.47 -6.17 -18.05
C GLY A 69 -0.80 -5.45 -19.35
N THR A 70 0.22 -5.23 -20.17
CA THR A 70 0.11 -4.64 -21.51
C THR A 70 0.50 -5.65 -22.58
N PRO A 71 0.00 -5.50 -23.83
CA PRO A 71 0.54 -6.26 -24.96
C PRO A 71 2.06 -6.15 -25.09
N GLU A 72 2.63 -4.97 -24.85
CA GLU A 72 4.07 -4.68 -24.95
C GLU A 72 4.88 -5.34 -23.82
N GLY A 73 4.28 -5.52 -22.64
CA GLY A 73 4.88 -6.18 -21.48
C GLY A 73 4.76 -7.71 -21.51
N HIS A 74 3.97 -8.29 -22.41
CA HIS A 74 3.74 -9.74 -22.47
C HIS A 74 5.05 -10.50 -22.76
N ASN A 75 5.33 -11.55 -21.98
CA ASN A 75 6.57 -12.34 -22.06
C ASN A 75 7.86 -11.52 -21.95
N LYS A 76 7.79 -10.32 -21.37
CA LYS A 76 8.95 -9.46 -21.17
C LYS A 76 9.37 -9.47 -19.70
N VAL A 77 10.57 -9.98 -19.44
CA VAL A 77 11.21 -9.83 -18.14
C VAL A 77 11.72 -8.40 -18.02
N VAL A 78 11.29 -7.70 -16.97
CA VAL A 78 11.85 -6.40 -16.56
C VAL A 78 12.59 -6.63 -15.26
N LYS A 79 13.87 -6.25 -15.22
CA LYS A 79 14.66 -6.45 -14.02
C LYS A 79 14.14 -5.55 -12.89
N PRO A 80 14.09 -6.01 -11.62
CA PRO A 80 13.66 -5.19 -10.50
C PRO A 80 14.40 -3.85 -10.38
N GLN A 81 15.70 -3.84 -10.71
CA GLN A 81 16.57 -2.65 -10.72
C GLN A 81 16.16 -1.60 -11.78
N GLU A 82 15.42 -2.00 -12.81
CA GLU A 82 14.97 -1.12 -13.90
C GLU A 82 13.55 -0.57 -13.66
N LEU A 83 12.86 -1.04 -12.61
CA LEU A 83 11.56 -0.48 -12.24
C LEU A 83 11.73 0.95 -11.71
N THR A 84 10.81 1.82 -12.07
CA THR A 84 10.90 3.26 -11.78
C THR A 84 9.95 3.74 -10.69
N ASN A 85 9.21 2.82 -10.07
CA ASN A 85 8.17 3.11 -9.08
C ASN A 85 8.51 2.51 -7.72
N TRP A 86 9.78 2.52 -7.31
CA TRP A 86 10.16 2.07 -5.97
C TRP A 86 9.80 3.11 -4.92
N HIS A 87 9.24 2.67 -3.79
CA HIS A 87 8.88 3.53 -2.67
C HIS A 87 8.66 2.71 -1.39
N VAL A 88 8.54 3.40 -0.26
CA VAL A 88 7.79 2.92 0.91
C VAL A 88 6.46 3.69 0.98
N ASP A 89 5.46 3.14 1.66
CA ASP A 89 4.17 3.80 1.79
C ASP A 89 4.22 5.00 2.76
N GLY A 90 3.36 5.98 2.50
CA GLY A 90 3.16 7.14 3.36
C GLY A 90 3.42 8.49 2.69
N ASP A 91 2.84 8.69 1.51
CA ASP A 91 2.92 9.95 0.76
C ASP A 91 2.10 11.12 1.37
N PHE A 92 1.51 10.91 2.54
CA PHE A 92 0.61 11.84 3.21
C PHE A 92 1.13 12.33 4.57
N PHE A 93 2.41 12.07 4.88
CA PHE A 93 3.06 12.56 6.09
C PHE A 93 4.57 12.68 5.89
N VAL A 94 5.22 13.44 6.77
CA VAL A 94 6.67 13.51 6.89
C VAL A 94 7.17 12.25 7.59
N HIS A 95 8.09 11.52 6.97
CA HIS A 95 8.59 10.27 7.51
C HIS A 95 9.60 10.50 8.64
N TYR A 96 9.43 9.71 9.68
CA TYR A 96 10.38 9.52 10.76
C TYR A 96 10.61 8.01 10.96
N LEU A 97 11.71 7.64 11.62
CA LEU A 97 11.99 6.22 11.93
C LEU A 97 10.88 5.59 12.79
N ASP A 98 10.21 6.41 13.61
CA ASP A 98 9.17 6.01 14.55
C ASP A 98 7.74 6.33 14.10
N SER A 99 7.54 6.69 12.83
CA SER A 99 6.24 7.13 12.30
C SER A 99 5.09 6.16 12.64
N PRO A 100 4.04 6.58 13.36
CA PRO A 100 2.89 5.74 13.65
C PRO A 100 1.96 5.58 12.45
N GLU A 101 2.02 6.48 11.46
CA GLU A 101 1.05 6.56 10.36
C GLU A 101 1.08 5.33 9.45
N GLN A 102 2.22 4.63 9.36
CA GLN A 102 2.39 3.41 8.58
C GLN A 102 3.16 2.38 9.43
N ALA A 103 2.41 1.50 10.10
CA ALA A 103 2.97 0.47 10.99
C ALA A 103 3.32 -0.83 10.27
N LEU A 104 2.54 -1.20 9.25
CA LEU A 104 2.76 -2.35 8.38
C LEU A 104 2.33 -2.03 6.95
N LEU A 105 3.03 -2.62 5.97
CA LEU A 105 2.53 -2.74 4.60
C LEU A 105 1.72 -4.05 4.50
N VAL A 106 0.48 -3.98 4.03
CA VAL A 106 -0.42 -5.14 3.97
C VAL A 106 -0.88 -5.36 2.54
N ILE A 107 -0.75 -6.59 2.02
CA ILE A 107 -1.16 -6.90 0.65
C ILE A 107 -2.04 -8.16 0.63
N PRO A 108 -3.38 -8.02 0.70
CA PRO A 108 -4.30 -9.11 0.45
C PRO A 108 -4.42 -9.41 -1.05
N LEU A 109 -4.39 -10.69 -1.40
CA LEU A 109 -4.52 -11.17 -2.78
C LEU A 109 -5.97 -11.55 -3.08
N TRP A 110 -6.55 -10.94 -4.11
CA TRP A 110 -7.93 -11.20 -4.57
C TRP A 110 -7.99 -12.04 -5.86
N THR A 111 -6.83 -12.42 -6.38
CA THR A 111 -6.61 -13.36 -7.47
C THR A 111 -5.35 -14.15 -7.17
N ASP A 112 -5.20 -15.32 -7.79
CA ASP A 112 -3.91 -16.01 -7.82
C ASP A 112 -2.87 -15.14 -8.54
N ILE A 113 -1.63 -15.18 -8.07
CA ILE A 113 -0.48 -14.47 -8.65
C ILE A 113 0.65 -15.48 -8.81
N ALA A 114 0.79 -16.01 -10.02
CA ALA A 114 1.94 -16.83 -10.39
C ALA A 114 3.21 -15.98 -10.55
N PRO A 115 4.42 -16.58 -10.52
CA PRO A 115 5.65 -15.87 -10.90
C PRO A 115 5.53 -15.19 -12.26
N GLY A 116 5.83 -13.89 -12.32
CA GLY A 116 5.61 -13.03 -13.48
C GLY A 116 4.17 -12.54 -13.69
N GLY A 117 3.25 -12.91 -12.80
CA GLY A 117 1.84 -12.48 -12.84
C GLY A 117 1.63 -11.03 -12.43
N GLY A 118 2.69 -10.24 -12.31
CA GLY A 118 2.62 -8.84 -11.92
C GLY A 118 2.44 -8.65 -10.41
N GLY A 119 2.97 -9.59 -9.61
CA GLY A 119 2.99 -9.50 -8.16
C GLY A 119 3.79 -8.28 -7.69
N THR A 120 3.48 -7.74 -6.51
CA THR A 120 4.27 -6.63 -5.96
C THR A 120 5.71 -7.07 -5.80
N MET A 121 6.65 -6.36 -6.42
CA MET A 121 8.08 -6.61 -6.23
C MET A 121 8.50 -5.95 -4.93
N ILE A 122 9.16 -6.68 -4.04
CA ILE A 122 9.63 -6.19 -2.74
C ILE A 122 11.15 -6.31 -2.66
N CYS A 123 11.79 -5.45 -1.85
CA CYS A 123 13.22 -5.47 -1.61
C CYS A 123 13.53 -5.51 -0.10
N PRO A 124 13.51 -6.70 0.53
CA PRO A 124 13.79 -6.83 1.97
C PRO A 124 15.14 -6.30 2.40
N ALA A 125 16.16 -6.39 1.54
CA ALA A 125 17.50 -5.87 1.82
C ALA A 125 17.52 -4.33 1.95
N ALA A 126 16.60 -3.63 1.28
CA ALA A 126 16.56 -2.16 1.33
C ALA A 126 16.01 -1.60 2.65
N ILE A 127 15.40 -2.42 3.51
CA ILE A 127 14.95 -1.99 4.85
C ILE A 127 16.11 -1.32 5.61
N GLU A 128 17.32 -1.87 5.50
CA GLU A 128 18.51 -1.30 6.14
C GLU A 128 18.85 0.10 5.61
N ARG A 129 18.76 0.32 4.29
CA ARG A 129 19.03 1.63 3.69
C ARG A 129 18.02 2.67 4.15
N VAL A 130 16.73 2.32 4.14
CA VAL A 130 15.66 3.22 4.60
C VAL A 130 15.79 3.50 6.09
N ALA A 131 16.00 2.49 6.93
CA ALA A 131 16.14 2.67 8.37
C ALA A 131 17.34 3.57 8.71
N LYS A 132 18.50 3.36 8.07
CA LYS A 132 19.70 4.19 8.27
C LYS A 132 19.46 5.64 7.86
N HIS A 133 18.75 5.87 6.75
CA HIS A 133 18.39 7.21 6.29
C HIS A 133 17.51 7.93 7.32
N LEU A 134 16.41 7.28 7.75
CA LEU A 134 15.50 7.86 8.75
C LEU A 134 16.16 8.06 10.12
N TYR A 135 17.05 7.14 10.52
CA TYR A 135 17.82 7.26 11.76
C TYR A 135 18.76 8.48 11.76
N ALA A 136 19.40 8.76 10.61
CA ALA A 136 20.30 9.89 10.43
C ALA A 136 19.59 11.24 10.30
N HIS A 137 18.28 11.23 10.07
CA HIS A 137 17.45 12.41 9.86
C HIS A 137 16.29 12.48 10.88
N PRO A 138 16.58 12.64 12.19
CA PRO A 138 15.55 12.74 13.22
C PRO A 138 14.65 13.98 13.06
N GLU A 139 15.06 14.97 12.26
CA GLU A 139 14.26 16.13 11.87
C GLU A 139 13.15 15.79 10.86
N GLY A 140 13.18 14.58 10.29
CA GLY A 140 12.20 14.08 9.34
C GLY A 140 12.61 14.27 7.88
N VAL A 141 12.05 13.44 7.03
CA VAL A 141 12.27 13.46 5.58
C VAL A 141 10.93 13.46 4.84
N SER A 142 10.90 14.01 3.64
CA SER A 142 9.71 13.97 2.80
C SER A 142 9.38 12.54 2.34
N PRO A 143 8.19 12.30 1.75
CA PRO A 143 7.88 11.05 1.06
C PRO A 143 8.87 10.65 -0.04
N ARG A 144 9.67 11.60 -0.55
CA ARG A 144 10.75 11.38 -1.53
C ARG A 144 12.11 11.16 -0.90
N MET A 145 12.17 11.01 0.43
CA MET A 145 13.38 10.84 1.24
C MET A 145 14.31 12.06 1.25
N THR A 146 13.79 13.26 0.92
CA THR A 146 14.54 14.51 1.03
C THR A 146 14.56 14.98 2.48
N PRO A 147 15.73 15.17 3.10
CA PRO A 147 15.82 15.66 4.47
C PRO A 147 15.21 17.05 4.66
N ARG A 148 14.59 17.30 5.83
CA ARG A 148 14.04 18.63 6.16
C ARG A 148 15.08 19.74 6.04
N ALA A 149 16.36 19.48 6.34
CA ALA A 149 17.43 20.46 6.15
C ALA A 149 17.55 20.98 4.70
N GLN A 150 17.14 20.19 3.71
CA GLN A 150 17.16 20.54 2.28
C GLN A 150 15.81 21.07 1.78
N ASN A 151 14.71 20.62 2.37
CA ASN A 151 13.35 21.09 2.07
C ASN A 151 12.57 21.40 3.37
N PRO A 152 12.85 22.53 4.05
CA PRO A 152 12.32 22.79 5.40
C PRO A 152 10.80 22.88 5.49
N GLU A 153 10.18 23.37 4.42
CA GLU A 153 8.73 23.53 4.29
C GLU A 153 8.05 22.32 3.62
N PHE A 154 8.80 21.30 3.22
CA PHE A 154 8.33 20.17 2.40
C PHE A 154 7.46 20.63 1.22
N LYS A 155 7.95 21.64 0.48
CA LYS A 155 7.32 22.10 -0.76
C LYS A 155 7.21 20.92 -1.72
N THR A 156 6.16 20.94 -2.54
CA THR A 156 5.87 19.90 -3.52
C THR A 156 7.10 19.56 -4.35
N GLU A 157 7.54 18.32 -4.23
CA GLU A 157 8.63 17.77 -5.01
C GLU A 157 8.12 17.17 -6.33
N GLY A 158 9.05 16.85 -7.22
CA GLY A 158 8.73 16.14 -8.45
C GLY A 158 8.03 14.81 -8.20
N SER A 159 7.45 14.26 -9.26
CA SER A 159 6.91 12.89 -9.26
C SER A 159 8.00 11.82 -9.35
N ASP A 160 9.27 12.21 -9.50
CA ASP A 160 10.37 11.26 -9.50
C ASP A 160 10.52 10.58 -8.13
N LEU A 161 10.95 9.33 -8.19
CA LEU A 161 11.22 8.48 -7.02
C LEU A 161 12.72 8.20 -6.96
N LYS A 162 13.55 9.21 -7.30
CA LYS A 162 14.96 9.01 -7.63
C LYS A 162 15.72 8.31 -6.50
N TRP A 163 15.55 8.74 -5.26
CA TRP A 163 16.24 8.14 -4.11
C TRP A 163 15.97 6.63 -4.02
N TYR A 164 14.71 6.22 -4.13
CA TYR A 164 14.34 4.81 -4.06
C TYR A 164 14.82 4.02 -5.27
N ASN A 165 14.70 4.60 -6.47
CA ASN A 165 15.14 3.95 -7.70
C ASN A 165 16.67 3.78 -7.72
N ASP A 166 17.43 4.75 -7.22
CA ASP A 166 18.90 4.63 -7.06
C ASP A 166 19.25 3.52 -6.07
N VAL A 167 18.54 3.44 -4.93
CA VAL A 167 18.73 2.35 -3.95
C VAL A 167 18.46 1.01 -4.61
N ALA A 168 17.32 0.84 -5.29
CA ALA A 168 16.98 -0.41 -5.98
C ALA A 168 18.00 -0.75 -7.07
N ALA A 169 18.42 0.21 -7.89
CA ALA A 169 19.41 0.00 -8.94
C ALA A 169 20.78 -0.49 -8.40
N SER A 170 21.10 -0.16 -7.14
CA SER A 170 22.33 -0.61 -6.47
C SER A 170 22.26 -2.00 -5.85
N MET A 171 21.07 -2.62 -5.79
CA MET A 171 20.87 -3.90 -5.11
C MET A 171 21.15 -5.10 -6.05
N PRO A 172 21.69 -6.21 -5.50
CA PRO A 172 21.89 -7.43 -6.26
C PRO A 172 20.56 -8.13 -6.55
N ASP A 173 20.54 -9.07 -7.50
CA ASP A 173 19.32 -9.73 -7.96
C ASP A 173 18.60 -10.47 -6.81
N GLU A 174 19.34 -11.12 -5.90
CA GLU A 174 18.81 -11.84 -4.75
C GLU A 174 18.16 -10.95 -3.68
N ALA A 175 18.31 -9.63 -3.77
CA ALA A 175 17.65 -8.69 -2.87
C ALA A 175 16.14 -8.56 -3.13
N PHE A 176 15.67 -9.05 -4.29
CA PHE A 176 14.32 -8.84 -4.77
C PHE A 176 13.48 -10.10 -4.70
N VAL A 177 12.20 -9.92 -4.32
CA VAL A 177 11.23 -11.02 -4.26
C VAL A 177 9.92 -10.54 -4.87
N GLU A 178 9.31 -11.35 -5.73
CA GLU A 178 7.95 -11.10 -6.21
C GLU A 178 6.94 -11.69 -5.22
N ALA A 179 5.96 -10.89 -4.79
CA ALA A 179 4.87 -11.34 -3.94
C ALA A 179 3.85 -12.18 -4.75
N THR A 180 4.16 -13.47 -4.90
CA THR A 180 3.31 -14.49 -5.54
C THR A 180 2.42 -15.19 -4.51
N GLY A 181 1.32 -15.80 -4.92
CA GLY A 181 0.46 -16.54 -3.98
C GLY A 181 -0.86 -16.91 -4.60
N VAL A 182 -1.77 -17.40 -3.77
CA VAL A 182 -3.14 -17.73 -4.16
C VAL A 182 -4.14 -16.76 -3.56
N VAL A 183 -5.34 -16.71 -4.12
CA VAL A 183 -6.43 -15.88 -3.61
C VAL A 183 -6.68 -16.15 -2.12
N GLY A 184 -6.79 -15.07 -1.34
CA GLY A 184 -6.97 -15.13 0.12
C GLY A 184 -5.68 -15.08 0.93
N ASP A 185 -4.50 -15.22 0.29
CA ASP A 185 -3.23 -14.94 0.97
C ASP A 185 -3.11 -13.46 1.33
N VAL A 186 -2.42 -13.18 2.45
CA VAL A 186 -2.16 -11.82 2.93
C VAL A 186 -0.70 -11.69 3.30
N TYR A 187 -0.01 -10.77 2.63
CA TYR A 187 1.33 -10.36 3.03
C TYR A 187 1.25 -9.32 4.14
N LEU A 188 1.98 -9.54 5.23
CA LEU A 188 2.24 -8.54 6.28
C LEU A 188 3.72 -8.21 6.24
N LEU A 189 4.05 -6.98 5.84
CA LEU A 189 5.40 -6.54 5.53
C LEU A 189 5.81 -5.39 6.44
N HIS A 190 7.12 -5.29 6.65
CA HIS A 190 7.73 -4.20 7.41
C HIS A 190 7.37 -2.83 6.79
N PRO A 191 7.12 -1.76 7.57
CA PRO A 191 6.72 -0.46 7.00
C PRO A 191 7.82 0.17 6.14
N LEU A 192 9.09 -0.14 6.44
CA LEU A 192 10.24 0.28 5.63
C LEU A 192 10.54 -0.64 4.43
N MET A 193 9.62 -1.57 4.09
CA MET A 193 9.78 -2.46 2.95
C MET A 193 9.63 -1.67 1.65
N MET A 194 10.76 -1.40 0.99
CA MET A 194 10.70 -0.87 -0.37
C MET A 194 9.98 -1.85 -1.28
N HIS A 195 9.06 -1.33 -2.06
CA HIS A 195 8.26 -2.12 -2.99
C HIS A 195 7.95 -1.33 -4.27
N SER A 196 7.62 -2.08 -5.32
CA SER A 196 7.22 -1.55 -6.59
C SER A 196 6.18 -2.43 -7.27
N ALA A 197 5.44 -1.84 -8.21
CA ALA A 197 4.66 -2.66 -9.12
C ALA A 197 5.59 -3.21 -10.20
N SER A 198 5.47 -4.51 -10.46
CA SER A 198 6.19 -5.19 -11.52
C SER A 198 5.38 -5.24 -12.82
N ASN A 199 6.07 -5.54 -13.91
CA ASN A 199 5.44 -5.89 -15.17
C ASN A 199 4.64 -7.19 -15.01
N ASN A 200 3.39 -7.20 -15.48
CA ASN A 200 2.59 -8.42 -15.56
C ASN A 200 2.87 -9.11 -16.90
N GLN A 201 3.95 -9.90 -16.94
CA GLN A 201 4.39 -10.58 -18.15
C GLN A 201 3.42 -11.65 -18.64
N LEU A 202 2.51 -12.15 -17.78
CA LEU A 202 1.50 -13.16 -18.13
C LEU A 202 0.19 -12.56 -18.65
N ARG A 203 -0.04 -11.26 -18.44
CA ARG A 203 -1.31 -10.58 -18.72
C ARG A 203 -2.54 -11.25 -18.10
N GLN A 204 -2.34 -11.94 -16.98
CA GLN A 204 -3.43 -12.50 -16.18
C GLN A 204 -4.02 -11.40 -15.31
N VAL A 205 -5.31 -11.51 -14.98
CA VAL A 205 -5.95 -10.51 -14.11
C VAL A 205 -5.33 -10.61 -12.72
N ARG A 206 -4.64 -9.55 -12.29
CA ARG A 206 -4.11 -9.43 -10.93
C ARG A 206 -4.88 -8.39 -10.14
N VAL A 207 -5.49 -8.80 -9.02
CA VAL A 207 -6.26 -7.91 -8.13
C VAL A 207 -5.72 -8.04 -6.70
N ILE A 208 -5.34 -6.91 -6.11
CA ILE A 208 -4.91 -6.81 -4.71
C ILE A 208 -5.58 -5.61 -4.03
N THR A 209 -5.46 -5.54 -2.71
CA THR A 209 -5.63 -4.29 -1.95
C THR A 209 -4.33 -3.93 -1.24
N ASN A 210 -4.18 -2.67 -0.82
CA ASN A 210 -3.12 -2.23 0.08
C ASN A 210 -3.75 -1.40 1.22
N PRO A 211 -4.40 -2.06 2.20
CA PRO A 211 -5.00 -1.37 3.32
C PRO A 211 -3.93 -0.88 4.30
N PRO A 212 -4.05 0.35 4.84
CA PRO A 212 -3.11 0.86 5.83
C PRO A 212 -3.28 0.15 7.17
N VAL A 213 -2.20 0.09 7.94
CA VAL A 213 -2.22 -0.19 9.38
C VAL A 213 -1.42 0.90 10.04
N SER A 214 -1.98 1.52 11.08
CA SER A 214 -1.34 2.61 11.82
C SER A 214 -1.32 2.29 13.31
N LEU A 215 -0.32 2.80 14.01
CA LEU A 215 -0.31 2.83 15.47
C LEU A 215 -1.13 4.03 15.96
N ASN A 216 -1.53 4.00 17.24
CA ASN A 216 -2.07 5.18 17.90
C ASN A 216 -1.02 6.29 17.93
N ASP A 217 -1.44 7.54 17.70
CA ASP A 217 -0.52 8.69 17.67
C ASP A 217 0.23 8.89 19.00
N ASP A 218 -0.40 8.53 20.13
CA ASP A 218 0.21 8.60 21.48
C ASP A 218 1.15 7.42 21.78
N GLU A 219 1.18 6.39 20.93
CA GLU A 219 2.02 5.20 21.12
C GLU A 219 2.75 4.79 19.82
N PRO A 220 3.63 5.66 19.28
CA PRO A 220 4.44 5.34 18.11
C PRO A 220 5.44 4.20 18.39
N PHE A 221 6.23 3.83 17.39
CA PHE A 221 7.33 2.92 17.63
C PHE A 221 8.32 3.51 18.64
N CYS A 222 8.76 2.71 19.60
CA CYS A 222 9.76 3.11 20.59
C CYS A 222 10.95 2.17 20.49
N PHE A 223 12.11 2.73 20.16
CA PHE A 223 13.37 2.00 19.99
C PHE A 223 14.29 2.10 21.20
N ASP A 224 13.85 2.77 22.26
CA ASP A 224 14.59 3.04 23.48
C ASP A 224 13.84 2.51 24.73
N ARG A 225 13.34 1.28 24.66
CA ARG A 225 12.60 0.65 25.76
C ARG A 225 13.56 0.00 26.76
N GLU A 226 13.45 0.36 28.04
CA GLU A 226 14.26 -0.23 29.10
C GLU A 226 13.93 -1.70 29.38
N ASP A 227 12.66 -2.08 29.22
CA ASP A 227 12.16 -3.44 29.44
C ASP A 227 12.49 -4.40 28.28
N GLY A 228 12.96 -3.88 27.14
CA GLY A 228 13.26 -4.66 25.94
C GLY A 228 12.02 -5.23 25.24
N ASP A 229 10.79 -4.83 25.62
CA ASP A 229 9.54 -5.33 25.03
C ASP A 229 9.24 -4.66 23.67
N TYR A 230 10.17 -4.85 22.74
CA TYR A 230 10.04 -4.40 21.36
C TYR A 230 9.13 -5.32 20.56
N SER A 231 8.29 -4.76 19.72
CA SER A 231 7.53 -5.48 18.69
C SER A 231 8.43 -6.15 17.67
N ALA A 232 7.88 -7.07 16.86
CA ALA A 232 8.63 -7.72 15.80
C ALA A 232 9.16 -6.71 14.77
N VAL A 233 8.37 -5.66 14.50
CA VAL A 233 8.75 -4.53 13.64
C VAL A 233 9.89 -3.73 14.28
N GLU A 234 9.75 -3.35 15.56
CA GLU A 234 10.79 -2.60 16.28
C GLU A 234 12.13 -3.36 16.30
N ARG A 235 12.09 -4.66 16.63
CA ARG A 235 13.28 -5.54 16.60
C ARG A 235 13.91 -5.64 15.22
N LYS A 236 13.11 -5.72 14.14
CA LYS A 236 13.65 -5.78 12.78
C LYS A 236 14.34 -4.48 12.39
N THR A 237 13.76 -3.32 12.75
CA THR A 237 14.39 -2.00 12.54
C THR A 237 15.70 -1.87 13.31
N LEU A 238 15.71 -2.24 14.59
CA LEU A 238 16.92 -2.24 15.44
C LEU A 238 18.04 -3.10 14.83
N ARG A 239 17.70 -4.33 14.42
CA ARG A 239 18.66 -5.23 13.72
C ARG A 239 19.17 -4.63 12.42
N ALA A 240 18.32 -3.98 11.63
CA ALA A 240 18.71 -3.32 10.40
C ALA A 240 19.68 -2.15 10.64
N LEU A 241 19.58 -1.50 11.81
CA LEU A 241 20.52 -0.47 12.26
C LEU A 241 21.80 -1.05 12.92
N GLY A 242 21.87 -2.36 13.14
CA GLY A 242 22.96 -3.00 13.87
C GLY A 242 23.00 -2.60 15.35
N LYS A 243 21.84 -2.32 15.95
CA LYS A 243 21.69 -1.84 17.32
C LYS A 243 20.72 -2.72 18.09
N GLU A 244 20.92 -2.84 19.39
CA GLU A 244 19.97 -3.52 20.30
C GLU A 244 18.98 -2.53 20.90
N ARG A 245 19.36 -1.26 20.99
CA ARG A 245 18.61 -0.14 21.56
C ARG A 245 19.09 1.18 20.96
N LEU A 246 18.20 2.17 20.82
CA LEU A 246 18.54 3.53 20.36
C LEU A 246 18.50 4.53 21.51
N GLU A 247 19.42 4.39 22.47
CA GLU A 247 19.46 5.23 23.67
C GLU A 247 19.44 6.73 23.37
N GLY A 248 18.45 7.43 23.91
CA GLY A 248 18.25 8.86 23.76
C GLY A 248 17.83 9.32 22.36
N TRP A 249 17.62 8.40 21.41
CA TRP A 249 17.16 8.76 20.08
C TRP A 249 15.68 9.13 20.10
N LYS A 250 15.34 10.25 19.48
CA LYS A 250 13.98 10.72 19.28
C LYS A 250 13.94 11.66 18.09
N ILE A 251 12.75 11.86 17.53
CA ILE A 251 12.52 12.91 16.53
C ILE A 251 12.85 14.28 17.11
N THR A 252 13.33 15.19 16.26
CA THR A 252 13.75 16.56 16.66
C THR A 252 12.85 17.65 16.07
N ALA A 253 11.81 17.26 15.33
CA ALA A 253 10.81 18.16 14.74
C ALA A 253 9.39 17.59 14.92
N GLU A 254 8.39 18.45 14.77
CA GLU A 254 6.99 18.05 14.87
C GLU A 254 6.57 17.13 13.72
N ARG A 255 5.66 16.18 14.02
CA ARG A 255 5.01 15.37 12.98
C ARG A 255 4.14 16.26 12.12
N GLN A 256 4.18 16.05 10.81
CA GLN A 256 3.49 16.90 9.84
C GLN A 256 2.79 16.04 8.79
N ARG A 257 1.52 16.34 8.53
CA ARG A 257 0.77 15.74 7.42
C ARG A 257 1.11 16.45 6.11
N ILE A 258 1.06 15.69 5.02
CA ILE A 258 1.19 16.17 3.65
C ILE A 258 -0.10 15.79 2.92
N VAL A 259 -0.62 16.68 2.10
CA VAL A 259 -1.76 16.36 1.23
C VAL A 259 -1.23 16.04 -0.16
N PRO A 260 -1.17 14.76 -0.57
CA PRO A 260 -0.61 14.41 -1.86
C PRO A 260 -1.61 14.72 -2.98
N GLU A 261 -1.08 15.06 -4.16
CA GLU A 261 -1.88 15.38 -5.36
C GLU A 261 -2.87 14.28 -5.74
N ARG A 262 -2.56 13.01 -5.43
CA ARG A 262 -3.45 11.87 -5.68
C ARG A 262 -4.81 11.98 -4.99
N VAL A 263 -4.90 12.68 -3.85
CA VAL A 263 -6.18 12.83 -3.11
C VAL A 263 -7.18 13.57 -3.98
N ARG A 264 -6.75 14.67 -4.61
CA ARG A 264 -7.57 15.46 -5.54
C ARG A 264 -8.05 14.61 -6.73
N ILE A 265 -7.17 13.76 -7.28
CA ILE A 265 -7.50 12.87 -8.40
C ILE A 265 -8.51 11.80 -7.98
N GLN A 266 -8.35 11.21 -6.79
CA GLN A 266 -9.24 10.17 -6.27
C GLN A 266 -10.64 10.70 -5.96
N GLU A 267 -10.74 11.91 -5.41
CA GLU A 267 -12.01 12.60 -5.18
C GLU A 267 -12.77 12.83 -6.50
N GLU A 268 -12.06 13.26 -7.55
CA GLU A 268 -12.66 13.45 -8.86
C GLU A 268 -13.14 12.12 -9.48
N MET A 269 -12.36 11.04 -9.35
CA MET A 269 -12.75 9.71 -9.81
C MET A 269 -14.00 9.21 -9.07
N LYS A 270 -14.05 9.38 -7.75
CA LYS A 270 -15.20 8.99 -6.92
C LYS A 270 -16.45 9.75 -7.34
N ARG A 271 -16.36 11.07 -7.54
CA ARG A 271 -17.49 11.90 -8.02
C ARG A 271 -18.02 11.39 -9.36
N LYS A 272 -17.14 11.14 -10.34
CA LYS A 272 -17.51 10.61 -11.65
C LYS A 272 -18.19 9.24 -11.55
N GLU A 273 -17.70 8.37 -10.68
CA GLU A 273 -18.28 7.05 -10.47
C GLU A 273 -19.64 7.12 -9.77
N GLU A 274 -19.82 8.00 -8.79
CA GLU A 274 -21.12 8.26 -8.15
C GLU A 274 -22.14 8.81 -9.15
N GLU A 275 -21.74 9.72 -10.04
CA GLU A 275 -22.58 10.22 -11.14
C GLU A 275 -22.99 9.08 -12.08
N ARG A 276 -22.07 8.19 -12.45
CA ARG A 276 -22.35 7.01 -13.29
C ARG A 276 -23.34 6.06 -12.61
N LEU A 277 -23.14 5.77 -11.32
CA LEU A 277 -24.03 4.90 -10.54
C LEU A 277 -25.43 5.50 -10.37
N LYS A 278 -25.54 6.83 -10.21
CA LYS A 278 -26.83 7.54 -10.17
C LYS A 278 -27.57 7.43 -11.51
N LYS A 279 -26.88 7.62 -12.65
CA LYS A 279 -27.46 7.47 -13.99
C LYS A 279 -28.00 6.06 -14.23
N LEU A 280 -27.20 5.04 -13.93
CA LEU A 280 -27.61 3.63 -14.05
C LEU A 280 -28.82 3.27 -13.18
N LYS A 281 -28.92 3.83 -11.97
CA LYS A 281 -30.11 3.65 -11.11
C LYS A 281 -31.35 4.35 -11.70
N GLY A 282 -31.19 5.55 -12.26
CA GLY A 282 -32.26 6.28 -12.94
C GLY A 282 -32.77 5.57 -14.19
N GLU A 283 -31.87 5.03 -15.01
CA GLU A 283 -32.19 4.24 -16.21
C GLU A 283 -32.90 2.93 -15.84
N LYS A 284 -32.43 2.21 -14.81
CA LYS A 284 -33.14 1.02 -14.30
C LYS A 284 -34.52 1.33 -13.74
N ALA A 285 -34.73 2.50 -13.13
CA ALA A 285 -36.03 2.94 -12.65
C ALA A 285 -36.98 3.33 -13.80
N GLN A 286 -36.47 3.91 -14.90
CA GLN A 286 -37.25 4.18 -16.11
C GLN A 286 -37.67 2.92 -16.87
N VAL A 287 -36.80 1.90 -16.93
CA VAL A 287 -37.12 0.62 -17.58
C VAL A 287 -38.10 -0.23 -16.73
N ALA A 288 -38.14 -0.03 -15.42
CA ALA A 288 -39.07 -0.72 -14.51
C ALA A 288 -40.45 -0.04 -14.38
N ALA A 289 -40.64 1.13 -14.98
CA ALA A 289 -41.94 1.80 -14.99
C ALA A 289 -42.90 1.07 -15.95
N PRO A 290 -44.10 0.64 -15.51
CA PRO A 290 -45.04 -0.04 -16.39
C PRO A 290 -45.47 0.91 -17.52
N GLN A 291 -45.36 0.45 -18.77
CA GLN A 291 -45.89 1.20 -19.90
C GLN A 291 -47.42 1.29 -19.75
N PRO A 292 -48.02 2.47 -20.00
CA PRO A 292 -49.47 2.60 -19.95
C PRO A 292 -50.08 1.69 -21.02
N VAL A 293 -50.96 0.78 -20.59
CA VAL A 293 -51.78 -0.04 -21.48
C VAL A 293 -52.72 0.93 -22.19
N ALA A 294 -52.54 1.10 -23.50
CA ALA A 294 -53.45 1.89 -24.33
C ALA A 294 -54.85 1.25 -24.30
N ALA A 295 -55.85 2.05 -23.96
CA ALA A 295 -57.27 1.69 -24.01
C ALA A 295 -57.85 1.99 -25.40
#